data_AF-C0JC03-F1
#
_entry.id   AF-C0JC03-F1
#
_cell.length_a   1.000
_cell.length_b   1.000
_cell.length_c   1.000
_cell.angle_alpha   90.00
_cell.angle_beta   90.00
_cell.angle_gamma   90.00
#
_symmetry.space_group_name_H-M   'P 1'
#
loop_
_entity.id
_entity.type
_entity.pdbx_description
1 polymer ?
#
loop_
_entity_poly.entity_id
_entity_poly.type
_entity_poly.pdbx_seq_one_letter_code
_entity_poly.pdbx_strand_id
1 'polypeptide(L)'
;WVVSRFLFLKYPQKHEGQLTRMRQQMVSNMVLYQFALVKGLQSYIQADRFAPSRWSAPGVPPVFDEDTKESSFFDEEQKPLSKENSDVFEDGEMEDGELEGDLSSYRVLSSKTLADVVEALIGVYYVEGGKIAANHLMTWIGIHVEDDPEEVEGTVKPANVPESVLKSIDFVGLERALKF
;
A
#
# COMPACT_ATOMS: atom_id res chain seq x y z
N TRP A 1 -9.64 -1.18 -7.79
CA TRP A 1 -10.90 -0.74 -8.45
C TRP A 1 -11.08 0.78 -8.38
N VAL A 2 -11.06 1.39 -7.19
CA VAL A 2 -11.28 2.84 -6.96
C VAL A 2 -10.46 3.74 -7.91
N VAL A 3 -9.13 3.59 -7.90
CA VAL A 3 -8.22 4.39 -8.74
C VAL A 3 -8.45 4.16 -10.24
N SER A 4 -8.76 2.93 -10.65
CA SER A 4 -9.08 2.62 -12.05
C SER A 4 -10.34 3.36 -12.51
N ARG A 5 -11.40 3.35 -11.69
CA ARG A 5 -12.65 4.05 -11.98
C ARG A 5 -12.42 5.56 -12.06
N PHE A 6 -11.69 6.11 -11.10
CA PHE A 6 -11.31 7.52 -11.10
C PHE A 6 -10.54 7.93 -12.37
N LEU A 7 -9.50 7.19 -12.76
CA LEU A 7 -8.74 7.48 -13.96
C LEU A 7 -9.57 7.35 -15.23
N PHE A 8 -10.49 6.39 -15.28
CA PHE A 8 -11.39 6.20 -16.41
C PHE A 8 -12.36 7.38 -16.58
N LEU A 9 -12.93 7.88 -15.49
CA LEU A 9 -13.86 9.01 -15.52
C LEU A 9 -13.13 10.34 -15.79
N LYS A 10 -11.99 10.58 -15.11
CA LYS A 10 -11.20 11.81 -15.24
C LYS A 10 -10.52 11.96 -16.61
N TYR A 11 -10.22 10.86 -17.29
CA TYR A 11 -9.49 10.86 -18.57
C TYR A 11 -10.18 10.02 -19.65
N PRO A 12 -11.37 10.42 -20.13
CA PRO A 12 -12.17 9.62 -21.07
C PRO A 12 -11.53 9.50 -22.48
N GLN A 13 -10.54 10.33 -22.79
CA GLN A 13 -9.82 10.31 -24.08
C GLN A 13 -8.56 9.44 -24.05
N LYS A 14 -8.16 8.92 -22.89
CA LYS A 14 -6.97 8.07 -22.77
C LYS A 14 -7.35 6.62 -23.04
N HIS A 15 -6.50 5.92 -23.79
CA HIS A 15 -6.67 4.50 -24.01
C HIS A 15 -6.17 3.67 -22.82
N GLU A 16 -6.58 2.40 -22.78
CA GLU A 16 -6.35 1.47 -21.68
C GLU A 16 -4.90 1.38 -21.20
N GLY A 17 -3.93 1.32 -22.13
CA GLY A 17 -2.50 1.26 -21.79
C GLY A 17 -2.01 2.48 -21.00
N GLN A 18 -2.48 3.68 -21.36
CA GLN A 18 -2.17 4.90 -20.62
C GLN A 18 -2.80 4.89 -19.23
N LEU A 19 -4.08 4.52 -19.13
CA LEU A 19 -4.79 4.43 -17.85
C LEU A 19 -4.14 3.41 -16.92
N THR A 20 -3.73 2.26 -17.45
CA THR A 20 -3.06 1.21 -16.68
C THR A 20 -1.71 1.67 -16.16
N ARG A 21 -0.91 2.37 -16.99
CA ARG A 21 0.36 2.94 -16.57
C ARG A 21 0.18 4.00 -15.48
N MET A 22 -0.79 4.89 -15.63
CA MET A 22 -1.11 5.91 -14.63
C MET A 22 -1.56 5.26 -13.30
N ARG A 23 -2.39 4.22 -13.37
CA ARG A 23 -2.81 3.45 -12.19
C ARG A 23 -1.60 2.85 -11.49
N GLN A 24 -0.73 2.16 -12.21
CA GLN A 24 0.48 1.55 -11.64
C GLN A 24 1.38 2.59 -10.96
N GLN A 25 1.49 3.79 -11.53
CA GLN A 25 2.26 4.88 -10.92
C GLN A 25 1.62 5.39 -9.62
N MET A 26 0.29 5.49 -9.58
CA MET A 26 -0.44 5.97 -8.40
C MET A 26 -0.47 4.96 -7.25
N VAL A 27 -0.59 3.66 -7.55
CA VAL A 27 -0.74 2.58 -6.54
C VAL A 27 0.42 1.59 -6.56
N SER A 28 1.64 2.05 -6.84
CA SER A 28 2.82 1.19 -6.70
C SER A 28 3.14 0.94 -5.22
N ASN A 29 3.69 -0.23 -4.89
CA ASN A 29 4.08 -0.58 -3.52
C ASN A 29 5.03 0.46 -2.92
N MET A 30 5.96 1.00 -3.72
CA MET A 30 6.87 2.05 -3.29
C MET A 30 6.09 3.32 -2.89
N VAL A 31 5.11 3.74 -3.68
CA VAL A 31 4.29 4.92 -3.37
C VAL A 31 3.45 4.70 -2.10
N LEU A 32 2.83 3.53 -1.95
CA LEU A 32 2.07 3.19 -0.74
C LEU A 32 2.96 3.20 0.50
N TYR A 33 4.16 2.63 0.40
CA TYR A 33 5.17 2.67 1.46
C TYR A 33 5.56 4.10 1.83
N GLN A 34 5.84 4.97 0.84
CA GLN A 34 6.18 6.36 1.12
C GLN A 34 5.05 7.09 1.87
N PHE A 35 3.79 6.90 1.45
CA PHE A 35 2.65 7.47 2.18
C PHE A 35 2.51 6.90 3.59
N ALA A 36 2.75 5.60 3.78
CA ALA A 36 2.74 4.98 5.11
C ALA A 36 3.78 5.60 6.04
N LEU A 37 5.00 5.86 5.54
CA LEU A 37 6.06 6.53 6.29
C LEU A 37 5.70 7.96 6.67
N VAL A 38 5.15 8.74 5.73
CA VAL A 38 4.70 10.11 5.98
C VAL A 38 3.62 10.16 7.06
N LYS A 39 2.77 9.12 7.14
CA LYS A 39 1.73 8.98 8.16
C LYS A 39 2.22 8.36 9.47
N GLY A 40 3.48 7.90 9.53
CA GLY A 40 4.05 7.26 10.71
C GLY A 40 3.43 5.90 11.03
N LEU A 41 2.85 5.20 10.04
CA LEU A 41 2.14 3.93 10.26
C LEU A 41 3.04 2.85 10.86
N GLN A 42 4.35 2.88 10.59
CA GLN A 42 5.31 1.96 11.17
C GLN A 42 5.29 1.92 12.70
N SER A 43 4.95 3.03 13.35
CA SER A 43 4.89 3.11 14.82
C SER A 43 3.69 2.39 15.43
N TYR A 44 2.66 2.09 14.64
CA TYR A 44 1.44 1.42 15.08
C TYR A 44 1.43 -0.07 14.74
N ILE A 45 2.38 -0.55 13.93
CA ILE A 45 2.42 -1.94 13.48
C ILE A 45 3.21 -2.77 14.48
N GLN A 46 2.54 -3.80 15.02
CA GLN A 46 3.19 -4.84 15.80
C GLN A 46 3.52 -6.03 14.88
N ALA A 47 4.79 -6.19 14.52
CA ALA A 47 5.24 -7.32 13.71
C ALA A 47 5.49 -8.58 14.54
N ASP A 48 6.11 -8.43 15.72
CA ASP A 48 6.48 -9.59 16.53
C ASP A 48 5.39 -9.92 17.55
N ARG A 49 5.22 -11.22 17.78
CA ARG A 49 4.30 -11.71 18.82
C ARG A 49 4.76 -11.19 20.18
N PHE A 50 3.79 -10.74 20.96
CA PHE A 50 4.05 -10.39 22.36
C PHE A 50 4.53 -11.65 23.11
N ALA A 51 5.74 -11.59 23.69
CA ALA A 51 6.30 -12.64 24.52
C ALA A 51 6.30 -12.18 25.99
N PRO A 52 5.34 -12.66 26.82
CA PRO A 52 5.24 -12.25 28.22
C PRO A 52 6.49 -12.53 29.04
N SER A 53 7.25 -13.58 28.69
CA SER A 53 8.49 -13.96 29.38
C SER A 53 9.63 -12.94 29.21
N ARG A 54 9.66 -12.24 28.07
CA ARG A 54 10.67 -11.22 27.75
C ARG A 54 10.18 -9.80 27.96
N TRP A 55 8.91 -9.63 28.29
CA TRP A 55 8.33 -8.32 28.49
C TRP A 55 8.70 -7.76 29.87
N SER A 56 9.22 -6.54 29.87
CA SER A 56 9.45 -5.76 31.08
C SER A 56 8.66 -4.45 31.01
N ALA A 57 8.07 -4.06 32.14
CA ALA A 57 7.33 -2.81 32.22
C ALA A 57 8.27 -1.59 32.00
N PRO A 58 7.76 -0.45 31.51
CA PRO A 58 8.57 0.76 31.35
C PRO A 58 9.31 1.13 32.65
N GLY A 59 10.62 1.31 32.57
CA GLY A 59 11.48 1.61 33.73
C GLY A 59 12.01 0.38 34.48
N VAL A 60 11.61 -0.84 34.09
CA VAL A 60 12.17 -2.09 34.59
C VAL A 60 13.22 -2.57 33.57
N PRO A 61 14.49 -2.80 33.98
CA PRO A 61 15.49 -3.36 33.08
C PRO A 61 15.06 -4.76 32.62
N PRO A 62 15.26 -5.12 31.34
CA PRO A 62 14.93 -6.44 30.82
C PRO A 62 15.59 -7.53 31.67
N VAL A 63 14.83 -8.56 32.03
CA VAL A 63 15.40 -9.78 32.61
C VAL A 63 15.97 -10.58 31.45
N PHE A 64 17.29 -10.53 31.29
CA PHE A 64 17.99 -11.36 30.33
C PHE A 64 18.04 -12.78 30.89
N ASP A 65 17.36 -13.72 30.25
CA ASP A 65 17.67 -15.13 30.48
C ASP A 65 19.06 -15.38 29.86
N GLU A 66 20.05 -15.51 30.73
CA GLU A 66 21.46 -15.77 30.43
C GLU A 66 21.63 -17.21 29.92
N ASP A 67 21.07 -17.53 28.75
CA ASP A 67 21.19 -18.84 28.11
C ASP A 67 21.59 -18.76 26.62
N THR A 68 22.11 -17.62 26.16
CA THR A 68 22.86 -17.57 24.90
C THR A 68 24.31 -17.88 25.20
N LYS A 69 24.65 -19.17 25.10
CA LYS A 69 26.03 -19.64 25.12
C LYS A 69 26.90 -18.72 24.26
N GLU A 70 27.87 -18.10 24.92
CA GLU A 70 29.04 -17.49 24.30
C GLU A 70 29.67 -18.52 23.35
N SER A 71 29.43 -18.40 22.05
CA SER A 71 30.35 -18.95 21.06
C SER A 71 31.56 -18.02 21.04
N SER A 72 32.50 -18.32 21.93
CA SER A 72 33.90 -17.94 21.93
C SER A 72 34.41 -17.31 20.62
N PHE A 73 34.62 -16.00 20.62
CA PHE A 73 35.53 -15.32 19.71
C PHE A 73 36.38 -14.33 20.50
N PHE A 74 37.24 -14.88 21.35
CA PHE A 74 38.50 -14.21 21.67
C PHE A 74 39.43 -14.46 20.49
N ASP A 75 39.74 -13.43 19.71
CA ASP A 75 41.14 -13.03 19.63
C ASP A 75 41.25 -11.52 19.43
N GLU A 76 42.15 -10.93 20.20
CA GLU A 76 42.47 -9.51 20.25
C GLU A 76 43.15 -9.07 18.95
N GLU A 77 42.88 -7.85 18.47
CA GLU A 77 43.98 -6.95 18.10
C GLU A 77 43.51 -5.48 18.01
N GLN A 78 44.19 -4.65 18.78
CA GLN A 78 44.01 -3.20 18.87
C GLN A 78 44.45 -2.48 17.59
N LYS A 79 43.66 -1.52 17.07
CA LYS A 79 44.21 -0.33 16.40
C LYS A 79 43.22 0.87 16.41
N PRO A 80 43.73 2.13 16.48
CA PRO A 80 42.98 3.29 16.98
C PRO A 80 42.20 4.06 15.89
N LEU A 81 41.29 4.90 16.38
CA LEU A 81 40.43 5.83 15.63
C LEU A 81 41.16 6.71 14.60
N SER A 82 40.55 6.87 13.42
CA SER A 82 40.56 8.13 12.67
C SER A 82 39.27 8.28 11.84
N LYS A 83 38.65 9.46 11.97
CA LYS A 83 37.52 9.96 11.16
C LYS A 83 37.91 10.08 9.69
N GLU A 84 36.99 9.74 8.77
CA GLU A 84 36.53 10.61 7.65
C GLU A 84 35.48 9.91 6.78
N ASN A 85 34.62 10.73 6.17
CA ASN A 85 33.50 10.36 5.31
C ASN A 85 33.94 9.68 4.01
N SER A 86 33.20 8.67 3.53
CA SER A 86 33.02 8.45 2.08
C SER A 86 31.80 7.58 1.81
N ASP A 87 30.86 8.13 1.07
CA ASP A 87 29.73 7.45 0.45
C ASP A 87 30.23 6.33 -0.48
N VAL A 88 29.81 5.08 -0.24
CA VAL A 88 29.90 4.00 -1.22
C VAL A 88 28.60 3.19 -1.15
N PHE A 89 27.83 3.25 -2.23
CA PHE A 89 26.69 2.38 -2.49
C PHE A 89 27.23 0.99 -2.86
N GLU A 90 27.00 0.00 -2.01
CA GLU A 90 27.26 -1.40 -2.34
C GLU A 90 25.92 -2.13 -2.42
N ASP A 91 25.60 -2.54 -3.65
CA ASP A 91 24.47 -3.38 -4.03
C ASP A 91 24.75 -4.81 -3.53
N GLY A 92 24.36 -5.07 -2.29
CA GLY A 92 24.43 -6.39 -1.67
C GLY A 92 23.03 -6.98 -1.54
N GLU A 93 22.77 -8.06 -2.24
CA GLU A 93 21.63 -8.96 -1.98
C GLU A 93 21.73 -9.43 -0.52
N MET A 94 20.92 -8.84 0.36
CA MET A 94 20.88 -9.23 1.77
C MET A 94 20.14 -10.56 1.88
N GLU A 95 20.93 -11.62 2.07
CA GLU A 95 20.50 -12.94 2.49
C GLU A 95 19.65 -12.86 3.76
N ASP A 96 18.53 -13.58 3.75
CA ASP A 96 17.50 -13.68 4.79
C ASP A 96 18.06 -14.37 6.05
N GLY A 97 18.93 -13.67 6.76
CA GLY A 97 19.42 -14.04 8.07
C GLY A 97 18.64 -13.28 9.13
N GLU A 98 17.69 -13.96 9.78
CA GLU A 98 17.04 -13.52 11.01
C GLU A 98 18.10 -13.33 12.12
N LEU A 99 18.71 -12.15 12.20
CA LEU A 99 19.45 -11.73 13.37
C LEU A 99 18.43 -11.25 14.41
N GLU A 100 17.96 -12.17 15.25
CA GLU A 100 17.26 -11.85 16.51
C GLU A 100 18.23 -11.14 17.48
N GLY A 101 18.52 -9.87 17.19
CA GLY A 101 19.19 -8.93 18.07
C GLY A 101 18.16 -8.13 18.86
N ASP A 102 17.54 -8.79 19.83
CA ASP A 102 16.33 -8.33 20.55
C ASP A 102 16.62 -7.24 21.62
N LEU A 103 17.45 -6.24 21.30
CA LEU A 103 17.90 -5.21 22.25
C LEU A 103 17.83 -3.77 21.74
N SER A 104 17.04 -3.49 20.72
CA SER A 104 16.76 -2.12 20.36
C SER A 104 15.27 -1.85 20.44
N SER A 105 14.91 -0.75 21.10
CA SER A 105 13.58 -0.15 21.11
C SER A 105 13.10 0.28 19.70
N TYR A 106 13.78 -0.14 18.64
CA TYR A 106 13.50 0.18 17.25
C TYR A 106 13.35 -1.11 16.43
N ARG A 107 12.23 -1.21 15.71
CA ARG A 107 11.92 -2.34 14.82
C ARG A 107 12.04 -1.87 13.37
N VAL A 108 12.61 -2.70 12.51
CA VAL A 108 12.71 -2.43 11.08
C VAL A 108 11.65 -3.25 10.36
N LEU A 109 10.70 -2.58 9.72
CA LEU A 109 9.69 -3.22 8.87
C LEU A 109 10.09 -3.10 7.41
N SER A 110 9.86 -4.17 6.63
CA SER A 110 10.12 -4.11 5.19
C SER A 110 9.17 -3.12 4.49
N SER A 111 9.61 -2.56 3.37
CA SER A 111 8.77 -1.68 2.55
C SER A 111 7.51 -2.39 2.05
N LYS A 112 7.61 -3.71 1.79
CA LYS A 112 6.49 -4.54 1.38
C LYS A 112 5.45 -4.68 2.49
N THR A 113 5.89 -4.92 3.73
CA THR A 113 5.01 -5.05 4.90
C THR A 113 4.18 -3.79 5.10
N LEU A 114 4.81 -2.61 5.04
CA LEU A 114 4.08 -1.34 5.16
C LEU A 114 3.07 -1.14 4.02
N ALA A 115 3.45 -1.43 2.78
CA ALA A 115 2.55 -1.32 1.64
C ALA A 115 1.34 -2.27 1.78
N ASP A 116 1.56 -3.49 2.25
CA ASP A 116 0.50 -4.48 2.47
C ASP A 116 -0.45 -4.07 3.58
N VAL A 117 0.07 -3.44 4.64
CA VAL A 117 -0.79 -2.84 5.69
C VAL A 117 -1.67 -1.74 5.11
N VAL A 118 -1.13 -0.87 4.25
CA VAL A 118 -1.94 0.15 3.56
C VAL A 118 -3.02 -0.48 2.68
N GLU A 119 -2.67 -1.49 1.88
CA GLU A 119 -3.62 -2.19 1.02
C GLU A 119 -4.72 -2.88 1.84
N ALA A 120 -4.34 -3.53 2.96
CA ALA A 120 -5.27 -4.16 3.88
C ALA A 120 -6.23 -3.14 4.51
N LEU A 121 -5.73 -1.99 4.98
CA LEU A 121 -6.57 -0.92 5.53
C LEU A 121 -7.58 -0.41 4.50
N ILE A 122 -7.13 -0.17 3.26
CA ILE A 122 -8.02 0.20 2.15
C ILE A 122 -9.08 -0.88 1.91
N GLY A 123 -8.68 -2.15 1.94
CA GLY A 123 -9.59 -3.29 1.80
C GLY A 123 -10.65 -3.32 2.90
N VAL A 124 -10.27 -3.17 4.17
CA VAL A 124 -11.19 -3.15 5.31
C VAL A 124 -12.19 -2.00 5.21
N TYR A 125 -11.73 -0.78 4.90
CA TYR A 125 -12.61 0.37 4.72
C TYR A 125 -13.58 0.19 3.54
N TYR A 126 -13.13 -0.47 2.48
CA TYR A 126 -13.98 -0.78 1.33
C TYR A 126 -15.04 -1.84 1.66
N VAL A 127 -14.69 -2.89 2.40
CA VAL A 127 -15.61 -3.97 2.77
C VAL A 127 -16.67 -3.49 3.77
N GLU A 128 -16.25 -2.76 4.81
CA GLU A 128 -17.15 -2.32 5.88
C GLU A 128 -17.92 -1.04 5.53
N GLY A 129 -17.26 -0.06 4.91
CA GLY A 129 -17.81 1.27 4.66
C GLY A 129 -18.07 1.59 3.19
N GLY A 130 -17.82 0.64 2.28
CA GLY A 130 -18.02 0.82 0.85
C GLY A 130 -17.05 1.83 0.21
N LYS A 131 -17.41 2.26 -1.01
CA LYS A 131 -16.58 3.15 -1.84
C LYS A 131 -16.24 4.49 -1.18
N ILE A 132 -17.20 5.08 -0.46
CA ILE A 132 -17.05 6.41 0.14
C ILE A 132 -16.04 6.36 1.29
N ALA A 133 -16.14 5.34 2.15
CA ALA A 133 -15.19 5.16 3.26
C ALA A 133 -13.77 4.86 2.75
N ALA A 134 -13.65 4.03 1.71
CA ALA A 134 -12.37 3.76 1.06
C ALA A 134 -11.75 5.03 0.48
N ASN A 135 -12.53 5.88 -0.20
CA ASN A 135 -12.07 7.15 -0.74
C ASN A 135 -11.61 8.13 0.35
N HIS A 136 -12.32 8.15 1.48
CA HIS A 136 -11.92 8.96 2.62
C HIS A 136 -10.58 8.50 3.20
N LEU A 137 -10.37 7.19 3.36
CA LEU A 137 -9.07 6.66 3.79
C LEU A 137 -7.96 6.93 2.77
N MET A 138 -8.22 6.74 1.47
CA MET A 138 -7.26 7.04 0.40
C MET A 138 -6.85 8.52 0.44
N THR A 139 -7.81 9.43 0.60
CA THR A 139 -7.53 10.86 0.75
C THR A 139 -6.73 11.13 2.04
N TRP A 140 -7.09 10.50 3.15
CA TRP A 140 -6.36 10.62 4.42
C TRP A 140 -4.91 10.17 4.28
N ILE A 141 -4.64 9.10 3.53
CA ILE A 141 -3.28 8.59 3.36
C ILE A 141 -2.45 9.44 2.40
N GLY A 142 -3.10 10.18 1.49
CA GLY A 142 -2.47 11.09 0.53
C GLY A 142 -2.71 10.72 -0.94
N ILE A 143 -3.53 9.71 -1.21
CA ILE A 143 -3.94 9.32 -2.55
C ILE A 143 -5.23 10.09 -2.87
N HIS A 144 -5.09 11.19 -3.62
CA HIS A 144 -6.23 12.00 -4.03
C HIS A 144 -7.03 11.32 -5.13
N VAL A 145 -8.17 10.75 -4.74
CA VAL A 145 -9.21 10.25 -5.64
C VAL A 145 -10.44 11.12 -5.43
N GLU A 146 -10.60 12.13 -6.30
CA GLU A 146 -11.77 13.01 -6.23
C GLU A 146 -13.01 12.20 -6.64
N ASP A 147 -13.98 12.11 -5.72
CA ASP A 147 -15.35 11.75 -6.05
C ASP A 147 -16.02 13.03 -6.54
N ASP A 148 -15.96 13.33 -7.83
CA ASP A 148 -16.79 14.40 -8.36
C ASP A 148 -18.22 13.84 -8.53
N PRO A 149 -19.21 14.26 -7.72
CA PRO A 149 -20.58 13.77 -7.83
C PRO A 149 -21.23 14.15 -9.17
N GLU A 150 -20.75 15.22 -9.83
CA GLU A 150 -21.24 15.64 -11.15
C GLU A 150 -20.87 14.63 -12.27
N GLU A 151 -19.81 13.84 -12.14
CA GLU A 151 -19.43 12.85 -13.16
C GLU A 151 -20.27 11.56 -13.11
N VAL A 152 -20.97 11.31 -11.99
CA VAL A 152 -21.90 10.17 -11.85
C VAL A 152 -23.23 10.44 -12.58
N GLU A 153 -23.62 11.71 -12.74
CA GLU A 153 -24.77 12.13 -13.55
C GLU A 153 -24.39 12.71 -14.94
N GLY A 154 -23.12 13.07 -15.16
CA GLY A 154 -22.67 13.83 -16.33
C GLY A 154 -22.14 13.06 -17.54
N THR A 155 -22.09 11.72 -17.52
CA THR A 155 -21.63 10.92 -18.68
C THR A 155 -22.71 10.13 -19.39
N VAL A 156 -23.99 10.36 -19.08
CA VAL A 156 -25.01 10.27 -20.14
C VAL A 156 -24.87 11.52 -21.01
N LYS A 157 -23.77 11.62 -21.75
CA LYS A 157 -23.90 12.27 -23.07
C LYS A 157 -25.04 11.51 -23.72
N PRO A 158 -26.14 12.14 -24.18
CA PRO A 158 -27.10 11.43 -25.00
C PRO A 158 -26.27 10.87 -26.14
N ALA A 159 -26.06 9.54 -26.14
CA ALA A 159 -25.40 8.89 -27.24
C ALA A 159 -26.30 9.23 -28.42
N ASN A 160 -25.84 10.14 -29.28
CA ASN A 160 -26.61 10.54 -30.43
C ASN A 160 -26.47 9.39 -31.42
N VAL A 161 -27.28 8.36 -31.20
CA VAL A 161 -27.29 7.16 -32.02
C VAL A 161 -27.75 7.63 -33.40
N PRO A 162 -26.91 7.52 -34.45
CA PRO A 162 -27.29 7.98 -35.77
C PRO A 162 -28.55 7.24 -36.22
N GLU A 163 -29.47 7.96 -36.86
CA GLU A 163 -30.76 7.40 -37.29
C GLU A 163 -30.62 6.11 -38.12
N SER A 164 -29.50 5.93 -38.83
CA SER A 164 -29.24 4.70 -39.59
C SER A 164 -29.19 3.46 -38.70
N VAL A 165 -28.64 3.58 -37.48
CA VAL A 165 -28.54 2.49 -36.50
C VAL A 165 -29.90 2.26 -35.85
N LEU A 166 -30.65 3.33 -35.53
CA LEU A 166 -32.01 3.19 -35.01
C LEU A 166 -32.95 2.53 -36.04
N LYS A 167 -32.80 2.85 -37.33
CA LYS A 167 -33.59 2.24 -38.42
C LYS A 167 -33.21 0.81 -38.73
N SER A 168 -31.99 0.38 -38.38
CA SER A 168 -31.53 -1.00 -38.61
C SER A 168 -31.92 -1.97 -37.49
N ILE A 169 -32.40 -1.47 -36.35
CA ILE A 169 -32.77 -2.29 -35.19
C ILE A 169 -34.29 -2.51 -35.21
N ASP A 170 -34.71 -3.78 -35.24
CA ASP A 170 -36.12 -4.15 -35.08
C ASP A 170 -36.50 -4.17 -33.59
N PHE A 171 -36.87 -3.02 -33.07
CA PHE A 171 -37.32 -2.88 -31.68
C PHE A 171 -38.59 -3.68 -31.38
N VAL A 172 -39.46 -3.89 -32.38
CA VAL A 172 -40.72 -4.62 -32.22
C VAL A 172 -40.44 -6.12 -32.06
N GLY A 173 -39.55 -6.67 -32.88
CA GLY A 173 -39.07 -8.04 -32.76
C GLY A 173 -38.35 -8.28 -31.43
N LEU A 174 -37.50 -7.33 -31.01
CA LEU A 174 -36.76 -7.41 -29.75
C LEU A 174 -37.70 -7.39 -28.52
N GLU A 175 -38.72 -6.53 -28.54
CA GLU A 175 -39.70 -6.41 -27.46
C GLU A 175 -40.56 -7.68 -27.34
N ARG A 176 -40.95 -8.28 -28.47
CA ARG A 176 -41.66 -9.58 -28.49
C ARG A 176 -40.79 -10.74 -28.01
N ALA A 177 -39.47 -10.67 -28.20
CA ALA A 177 -38.54 -11.70 -27.70
C ALA A 177 -38.28 -11.58 -26.19
N LEU A 178 -38.47 -10.39 -25.62
CA LEU A 178 -38.26 -10.12 -24.19
C LEU A 178 -39.52 -10.32 -23.33
N LYS A 179 -40.71 -10.15 -23.92
CA LYS A 179 -41.97 -10.48 -23.28
C LYS A 179 -42.28 -11.95 -23.57
N PHE A 180 -41.89 -12.82 -22.64
CA PHE A 180 -42.30 -14.23 -22.60
C PHE A 180 -43.81 -14.39 -22.82
#